data_AF-A0A933AQH7-F1
#
_entry.id   AF-A0A933AQH7-F1
#
_cell.length_a   1.000
_cell.length_b   1.000
_cell.length_c   1.000
_cell.angle_alpha   90.00
_cell.angle_beta   90.00
_cell.angle_gamma   90.00
#
_symmetry.space_group_name_H-M   'P 1'
#
loop_
_entity.id
_entity.type
_entity.pdbx_description
1 polymer ?
#
loop_
_entity_poly.entity_id
_entity_poly.type
_entity_poly.pdbx_seq_one_letter_code
_entity_poly.pdbx_strand_id
1 'polypeptide(L)'
;MAKQSQALFKLICAGLLALALGVALPVYAHAVIERADPPAGGAVAAAPEQVQVWFTEPIAPGFSRLSVYPAGSDAPVDQGDSRLEGDRALTVSLPAHLPDGSYTVQWQAFTQSDGHTTSGTYSFGVGVPADPAQTVVAQGSPVVDASRLLSLGGQLLFAGVIMFRRAIRLDDEPRFRRRLLWAAQVARAALVLGLIAALYQQMRALDAPLLATLGTQWGAVWLA
;
A
#
# COMPACT_ATOMS: atom_id res chain seq x y z
N MET A 1 1.62 49.52 2.16
CA MET A 1 0.74 48.37 1.88
C MET A 1 1.47 47.16 1.27
N ALA A 2 2.28 47.31 0.22
CA ALA A 2 2.95 46.16 -0.45
C ALA A 2 3.95 45.33 0.40
N LYS A 3 4.61 45.92 1.40
CA LYS A 3 5.52 45.17 2.31
C LYS A 3 4.78 44.26 3.30
N GLN A 4 3.59 44.67 3.77
CA GLN A 4 2.77 43.87 4.68
C GLN A 4 2.16 42.65 3.99
N SER A 5 1.75 42.77 2.73
CA SER A 5 1.23 41.63 1.96
C SER A 5 2.30 40.59 1.65
N GLN A 6 3.55 41.01 1.43
CA GLN A 6 4.68 40.11 1.22
C GLN A 6 5.10 39.37 2.50
N ALA A 7 5.06 40.03 3.66
CA ALA A 7 5.35 39.39 4.94
C ALA A 7 4.30 38.34 5.31
N LEU A 8 3.01 38.67 5.12
CA LEU A 8 1.90 37.75 5.34
C LEU A 8 1.98 36.52 4.42
N PHE A 9 2.31 36.73 3.14
CA PHE A 9 2.47 35.64 2.18
C PHE A 9 3.62 34.69 2.56
N LYS A 10 4.78 35.22 2.99
CA LYS A 10 5.92 34.41 3.45
C LYS A 10 5.58 33.59 4.69
N LEU A 11 4.82 34.16 5.63
CA LEU A 11 4.35 33.46 6.83
C LEU A 11 3.37 32.33 6.48
N ILE A 12 2.49 32.55 5.50
CA ILE A 12 1.58 31.51 5.01
C ILE A 12 2.36 30.39 4.33
N CYS A 13 3.33 30.69 3.45
CA CYS A 13 4.17 29.66 2.82
C CYS A 13 5.04 28.90 3.83
N ALA A 14 5.61 29.58 4.82
CA ALA A 14 6.37 28.93 5.89
C ALA A 14 5.47 28.05 6.77
N GLY A 15 4.25 28.49 7.06
CA GLY A 15 3.25 27.70 7.77
C GLY A 15 2.80 26.47 6.99
N LEU A 16 2.56 26.60 5.68
CA LEU A 16 2.21 25.48 4.81
C LEU A 16 3.36 24.49 4.63
N LEU A 17 4.60 24.98 4.52
CA LEU A 17 5.79 24.13 4.45
C LEU A 17 6.05 23.41 5.79
N ALA A 18 5.88 24.10 6.92
CA ALA A 18 5.98 23.50 8.25
C ALA A 18 4.87 22.48 8.52
N LEU A 19 3.65 22.73 8.02
CA LEU A 19 2.54 21.77 8.08
C LEU A 19 2.83 20.54 7.19
N ALA A 20 3.37 20.75 5.99
CA ALA A 20 3.77 19.67 5.08
C ALA A 20 4.95 18.83 5.61
N LEU A 21 5.85 19.44 6.37
CA LEU A 21 6.98 18.77 7.03
C LEU A 21 6.61 18.18 8.40
N GLY A 22 5.54 18.65 9.03
CA GLY A 22 5.26 18.46 10.46
C GLY A 22 4.27 17.34 10.82
N VAL A 23 3.62 16.70 9.85
CA VAL A 23 2.60 15.67 10.15
C VAL A 23 2.81 14.43 9.31
N ALA A 24 3.87 13.69 9.60
CA ALA A 24 3.89 12.24 9.35
C ALA A 24 3.57 11.56 10.69
N LEU A 25 2.31 11.67 11.13
CA LEU A 25 1.84 10.77 12.19
C LEU A 25 1.91 9.35 11.63
N PRO A 26 2.46 8.36 12.36
CA PRO A 26 2.36 6.98 11.94
C PRO A 26 0.88 6.59 12.00
N VAL A 27 0.21 6.66 10.85
CA VAL A 27 -1.11 6.07 10.69
C VAL A 27 -0.86 4.58 10.47
N TYR A 28 -1.15 3.77 11.48
CA TYR A 28 -1.18 2.32 11.35
C TYR A 28 -2.41 1.93 10.51
N ALA A 29 -2.30 2.07 9.18
CA ALA A 29 -3.39 1.76 8.24
C ALA A 29 -3.20 0.42 7.49
N HIS A 30 -2.11 -0.29 7.76
CA HIS A 30 -1.80 -1.54 7.07
C HIS A 30 -2.67 -2.67 7.65
N ALA A 31 -3.38 -3.40 6.80
CA ALA A 31 -4.10 -4.61 7.20
C ALA A 31 -3.12 -5.69 7.68
N VAL A 32 -3.11 -5.97 8.99
CA VAL A 32 -2.36 -7.09 9.58
C VAL A 32 -3.31 -8.13 10.14
N ILE A 33 -2.86 -9.37 10.27
CA ILE A 33 -3.66 -10.44 10.87
C ILE A 33 -3.96 -10.07 12.33
N GLU A 34 -5.24 -9.95 12.65
CA GLU A 34 -5.77 -9.78 14.00
C GLU A 34 -6.02 -11.16 14.64
N ARG A 35 -6.60 -12.09 13.87
CA ARG A 35 -6.91 -13.45 14.30
C ARG A 35 -6.89 -14.41 13.11
N ALA A 36 -6.60 -15.68 13.37
CA ALA A 36 -6.72 -16.75 12.39
C ALA A 36 -7.40 -17.97 13.01
N ASP A 37 -8.11 -18.73 12.18
CA ASP A 37 -8.66 -20.05 12.48
C ASP A 37 -8.39 -20.96 11.28
N PRO A 38 -7.51 -21.98 11.40
CA PRO A 38 -6.76 -22.38 12.59
C PRO A 38 -5.79 -21.31 13.12
N PRO A 39 -5.48 -21.33 14.43
CA PRO A 39 -4.58 -20.35 15.03
C PRO A 39 -3.17 -20.43 14.44
N ALA A 40 -2.54 -19.28 14.20
CA ALA A 40 -1.17 -19.20 13.70
C ALA A 40 -0.18 -19.85 14.68
N GLY A 41 0.59 -20.82 14.19
CA GLY A 41 1.49 -21.64 15.01
C GLY A 41 0.78 -22.71 15.85
N GLY A 42 -0.54 -22.83 15.74
CA GLY A 42 -1.33 -23.77 16.52
C GLY A 42 -1.54 -25.10 15.80
N ALA A 43 -2.11 -26.06 16.52
CA ALA A 43 -2.46 -27.36 16.01
C ALA A 43 -3.94 -27.66 16.25
N VAL A 44 -4.58 -28.32 15.30
CA VAL A 44 -5.95 -28.83 15.39
C VAL A 44 -5.94 -30.35 15.33
N ALA A 45 -6.85 -30.98 16.09
CA ALA A 45 -6.89 -32.44 16.21
C ALA A 45 -7.44 -33.13 14.95
N ALA A 46 -8.20 -32.41 14.13
CA ALA A 46 -8.80 -32.93 12.90
C ALA A 46 -8.75 -31.86 11.81
N ALA A 47 -8.91 -32.31 10.55
CA ALA A 47 -8.98 -31.45 9.38
C ALA A 47 -10.08 -30.38 9.55
N PRO A 48 -9.75 -29.08 9.50
CA PRO A 48 -10.76 -28.03 9.52
C PRO A 48 -11.47 -27.95 8.17
N GLU A 49 -12.73 -27.53 8.17
CA GLU A 49 -13.51 -27.37 6.93
C GLU A 49 -13.06 -26.17 6.09
N GLN A 50 -12.48 -25.16 6.74
CA GLN A 50 -12.01 -23.93 6.11
C GLN A 50 -10.86 -23.33 6.91
N VAL A 51 -10.12 -22.42 6.26
CA VAL A 51 -9.26 -21.47 6.95
C VAL A 51 -9.88 -20.08 6.85
N GLN A 52 -9.89 -19.36 7.97
CA GLN A 52 -10.40 -18.01 8.09
C GLN A 52 -9.37 -17.09 8.75
N VAL A 53 -9.16 -15.91 8.17
CA VAL A 53 -8.18 -14.91 8.64
C VAL A 53 -8.85 -13.56 8.74
N TRP A 54 -8.81 -12.96 9.93
CA TRP A 54 -9.35 -11.63 10.22
C TRP A 54 -8.23 -10.59 10.23
N PHE A 55 -8.50 -9.43 9.66
CA PHE A 55 -7.58 -8.31 9.55
C PHE A 55 -8.01 -7.14 10.43
N THR A 56 -7.04 -6.33 10.84
CA THR A 56 -7.27 -5.10 11.61
C THR A 56 -8.02 -4.01 10.84
N GLU A 57 -7.97 -4.05 9.50
CA GLU A 57 -8.52 -3.03 8.61
C GLU A 57 -9.37 -3.65 7.50
N PRO A 58 -10.37 -2.94 6.94
CA PRO A 58 -11.17 -3.41 5.81
C PRO A 58 -10.34 -3.65 4.54
N ILE A 59 -10.56 -4.79 3.89
CA ILE A 59 -9.80 -5.24 2.71
C ILE A 59 -10.69 -5.37 1.47
N ALA A 60 -10.11 -5.21 0.28
CA ALA A 60 -10.85 -5.34 -0.98
C ALA A 60 -10.84 -6.79 -1.49
N PRO A 61 -12.02 -7.37 -1.81
CA PRO A 61 -12.12 -8.79 -2.20
C PRO A 61 -11.38 -9.10 -3.51
N GLY A 62 -11.47 -8.21 -4.51
CA GLY A 62 -10.88 -8.45 -5.84
C GLY A 62 -9.35 -8.44 -5.89
N PHE A 63 -8.70 -8.07 -4.79
CA PHE A 63 -7.25 -7.90 -4.68
C PHE A 63 -6.66 -8.56 -3.42
N SER A 64 -7.48 -9.35 -2.73
CA SER A 64 -7.10 -10.05 -1.52
C SER A 64 -7.37 -11.54 -1.72
N ARG A 65 -6.40 -12.38 -1.35
CA ARG A 65 -6.51 -13.83 -1.51
C ARG A 65 -5.91 -14.58 -0.34
N LEU A 66 -6.43 -15.78 -0.16
CA LEU A 66 -5.97 -16.75 0.81
C LEU A 66 -5.71 -18.07 0.06
N SER A 67 -4.57 -18.70 0.32
CA SER A 67 -4.21 -20.01 -0.23
C SER A 67 -3.58 -20.87 0.86
N VAL A 68 -3.75 -22.19 0.80
CA VAL A 68 -3.24 -23.13 1.80
C VAL A 68 -2.37 -24.18 1.11
N TYR A 69 -1.17 -24.40 1.64
CA TYR A 69 -0.18 -25.31 1.08
C TYR A 69 0.22 -26.38 2.10
N PRO A 70 0.36 -27.65 1.71
CA PRO A 70 0.99 -28.65 2.58
C PRO A 70 2.50 -28.39 2.65
N ALA A 71 3.12 -28.73 3.79
CA ALA A 71 4.56 -28.61 3.96
C ALA A 71 5.33 -29.39 2.86
N GLY A 72 6.31 -28.72 2.24
CA GLY A 72 7.13 -29.32 1.18
C GLY A 72 6.49 -29.38 -0.21
N SER A 73 5.34 -28.72 -0.42
CA SER A 73 4.64 -28.65 -1.70
C SER A 73 4.31 -27.21 -2.09
N ASP A 74 4.53 -26.86 -3.35
CA ASP A 74 4.11 -25.58 -3.94
C ASP A 74 2.70 -25.64 -4.55
N ALA A 75 2.05 -26.82 -4.52
CA ALA A 75 0.67 -26.96 -4.96
C ALA A 75 -0.30 -26.69 -3.79
N PRO A 76 -1.29 -25.78 -3.96
CA PRO A 76 -2.27 -25.51 -2.92
C PRO A 76 -3.19 -26.73 -2.71
N VAL A 77 -3.65 -26.92 -1.47
CA VAL A 77 -4.58 -27.98 -1.05
C VAL A 77 -6.01 -27.47 -0.87
N ASP A 78 -6.21 -26.15 -0.89
CA ASP A 78 -7.52 -25.52 -0.78
C ASP A 78 -8.41 -25.70 -2.02
N GLN A 79 -9.69 -25.33 -1.92
CA GLN A 79 -10.66 -25.48 -3.01
C GLN A 79 -10.63 -24.33 -4.04
N GLY A 80 -9.73 -23.34 -3.87
CA GLY A 80 -9.63 -22.19 -4.77
C GLY A 80 -10.80 -21.20 -4.68
N ASP A 81 -11.61 -21.28 -3.62
CA ASP A 81 -12.82 -20.48 -3.41
C ASP A 81 -12.62 -19.33 -2.41
N SER A 82 -11.38 -18.83 -2.30
CA SER A 82 -11.00 -17.73 -1.42
C SER A 82 -11.94 -16.54 -1.62
N ARG A 83 -12.61 -16.13 -0.54
CA ARG A 83 -13.60 -15.06 -0.56
C ARG A 83 -13.52 -14.18 0.68
N LEU A 84 -14.01 -12.96 0.52
CA LEU A 84 -14.21 -12.04 1.62
C LEU A 84 -15.51 -12.39 2.36
N GLU A 85 -15.43 -12.40 3.69
CA GLU A 85 -16.55 -12.52 4.59
C GLU A 85 -16.64 -11.24 5.43
N GLY A 86 -17.77 -10.53 5.30
CA GLY A 86 -17.87 -9.15 5.78
C GLY A 86 -16.97 -8.21 4.99
N ASP A 87 -16.20 -7.38 5.69
CA ASP A 87 -15.24 -6.43 5.11
C ASP A 87 -13.78 -6.67 5.56
N ARG A 88 -13.56 -7.59 6.51
CA ARG A 88 -12.30 -7.76 7.24
C ARG A 88 -11.82 -9.19 7.39
N ALA A 89 -12.49 -10.18 6.80
CA ALA A 89 -12.10 -11.58 6.91
C ALA A 89 -11.98 -12.26 5.55
N LEU A 90 -10.89 -13.00 5.32
CA LEU A 90 -10.77 -13.93 4.20
C LEU A 90 -11.06 -15.34 4.66
N THR A 91 -11.83 -16.08 3.87
CA THR A 91 -12.13 -17.49 4.08
C THR A 91 -11.78 -18.28 2.83
N VAL A 92 -11.20 -19.47 2.99
CA VAL A 92 -11.02 -20.45 1.92
C VAL A 92 -11.39 -21.85 2.41
N SER A 93 -12.13 -22.60 1.60
CA SER A 93 -12.58 -23.94 1.94
C SER A 93 -11.46 -24.96 1.76
N LEU A 94 -11.45 -25.98 2.61
CA LEU A 94 -10.52 -27.09 2.55
C LEU A 94 -11.23 -28.39 2.15
N PRO A 95 -10.50 -29.41 1.66
CA PRO A 95 -11.06 -30.74 1.47
C PRO A 95 -11.47 -31.36 2.81
N ALA A 96 -12.56 -32.15 2.81
CA ALA A 96 -13.06 -32.83 4.02
C ALA A 96 -12.04 -33.79 4.68
N HIS A 97 -11.03 -34.21 3.90
CA HIS A 97 -9.96 -35.09 4.37
C HIS A 97 -8.60 -34.44 4.07
N LEU A 98 -8.08 -33.70 5.04
CA LEU A 98 -6.68 -33.29 5.06
C LEU A 98 -5.85 -34.34 5.82
N PRO A 99 -4.78 -34.88 5.23
CA PRO A 99 -3.83 -35.72 5.95
C PRO A 99 -3.24 -35.00 7.16
N ASP A 100 -2.85 -35.77 8.18
CA ASP A 100 -2.07 -35.22 9.29
C ASP A 100 -0.75 -34.64 8.77
N GLY A 101 -0.42 -33.43 9.21
CA GLY A 101 0.75 -32.71 8.72
C GLY A 101 0.76 -31.22 9.04
N SER A 102 1.84 -30.56 8.64
CA SER A 102 2.03 -29.11 8.75
C SER A 102 1.52 -28.44 7.46
N TYR A 103 0.82 -27.33 7.61
CA TYR A 103 0.21 -26.56 6.53
C TYR A 103 0.61 -25.09 6.64
N THR A 104 0.88 -24.46 5.51
CA THR A 104 1.21 -23.03 5.40
C THR A 104 0.06 -22.30 4.74
N VAL A 105 -0.47 -21.30 5.44
CA VAL A 105 -1.46 -20.36 4.93
C VAL A 105 -0.71 -19.16 4.39
N GLN A 106 -0.89 -18.88 3.10
CA GLN A 106 -0.41 -17.68 2.44
C GLN A 106 -1.57 -16.71 2.24
N TRP A 107 -1.36 -15.45 2.60
CA TRP A 107 -2.36 -14.41 2.46
C TRP A 107 -1.80 -13.18 1.76
N GLN A 108 -2.67 -12.49 1.05
CA GLN A 108 -2.46 -11.18 0.48
C GLN A 108 -3.72 -10.36 0.76
N ALA A 109 -3.56 -9.16 1.31
CA ALA A 109 -4.64 -8.27 1.68
C ALA A 109 -4.38 -6.88 1.10
N PHE A 110 -5.33 -6.34 0.34
CA PHE A 110 -5.27 -4.96 -0.14
C PHE A 110 -6.22 -4.09 0.67
N THR A 111 -5.67 -3.12 1.41
CA THR A 111 -6.49 -2.19 2.18
C THR A 111 -7.02 -1.07 1.30
N GLN A 112 -8.30 -0.79 1.48
CA GLN A 112 -8.98 0.30 0.81
C GLN A 112 -8.62 1.67 1.40
N SER A 113 -8.27 1.74 2.69
CA SER A 113 -8.01 2.98 3.42
C SER A 113 -6.61 3.58 3.19
N ASP A 114 -5.60 2.77 2.86
CA ASP A 114 -4.22 3.22 2.58
C ASP A 114 -3.69 2.87 1.19
N GLY A 115 -4.40 2.00 0.48
CA GLY A 115 -4.06 1.58 -0.88
C GLY A 115 -2.84 0.68 -0.94
N HIS A 116 -2.47 0.03 0.17
CA HIS A 116 -1.32 -0.85 0.25
C HIS A 116 -1.75 -2.31 0.27
N THR A 117 -0.91 -3.13 -0.35
CA THR A 117 -1.01 -4.58 -0.27
C THR A 117 -0.06 -5.08 0.81
N THR A 118 -0.59 -5.75 1.81
CA THR A 118 0.18 -6.54 2.77
C THR A 118 0.10 -8.01 2.39
N SER A 119 1.16 -8.76 2.66
CA SER A 119 1.17 -10.19 2.43
C SER A 119 2.04 -10.89 3.46
N GLY A 120 1.79 -12.19 3.62
CA GLY A 120 2.59 -13.00 4.50
C GLY A 120 2.17 -14.45 4.51
N THR A 121 2.82 -15.20 5.39
CA THR A 121 2.50 -16.60 5.65
C THR A 121 2.42 -16.87 7.14
N TYR A 122 1.64 -17.86 7.54
CA TYR A 122 1.73 -18.52 8.84
C TYR A 122 1.49 -20.01 8.68
N SER A 123 1.88 -20.81 9.68
CA SER A 123 1.72 -22.27 9.64
C SER A 123 0.76 -22.77 10.72
N PHE A 124 0.08 -23.89 10.48
CA PHE A 124 -0.70 -24.64 11.47
C PHE A 124 -0.53 -26.15 11.24
N GLY A 125 -0.77 -26.96 12.27
CA GLY A 125 -0.70 -28.42 12.18
C GLY A 125 -2.08 -29.09 12.25
N VAL A 126 -2.28 -30.17 11.48
CA VAL A 126 -3.44 -31.08 11.59
C VAL A 126 -2.94 -32.41 12.14
N GLY A 127 -3.47 -32.85 13.28
CA GLY A 127 -3.07 -34.11 13.92
C GLY A 127 -1.64 -34.14 14.48
N VAL A 128 -0.84 -33.11 14.18
CA VAL A 128 0.55 -32.92 14.62
C VAL A 128 0.77 -31.48 15.10
N PRO A 129 1.79 -31.23 15.95
CA PRO A 129 2.22 -29.87 16.25
C PRO A 129 2.58 -29.12 14.96
N ALA A 130 2.25 -27.83 14.89
CA ALA A 130 2.74 -26.99 13.80
C ALA A 130 4.27 -26.90 13.84
N ASP A 131 4.89 -26.72 12.67
CA ASP A 131 6.27 -26.24 12.62
C ASP A 131 6.38 -24.91 13.39
N PRO A 132 7.55 -24.63 14.03
CA PRO A 132 7.74 -23.43 14.83
C PRO A 132 7.28 -22.19 14.06
N ALA A 133 6.27 -21.52 14.62
CA ALA A 133 5.50 -20.46 13.97
C ALA A 133 6.42 -19.38 13.40
N GLN A 134 6.57 -19.34 12.08
CA GLN A 134 7.13 -18.18 11.39
C GLN A 134 5.98 -17.45 10.73
N THR A 135 5.47 -16.41 11.41
CA THR A 135 4.67 -15.41 10.69
C THR A 135 5.65 -14.55 9.90
N VAL A 136 5.80 -14.86 8.61
CA VAL A 136 6.63 -14.05 7.73
C VAL A 136 5.72 -13.00 7.11
N VAL A 137 5.78 -11.77 7.62
CA VAL A 137 5.16 -10.62 6.96
C VAL A 137 6.15 -10.09 5.93
N ALA A 138 5.74 -9.99 4.67
CA ALA A 138 6.57 -9.38 3.64
C ALA A 138 6.82 -7.91 4.03
N GLN A 139 8.09 -7.54 4.20
CA GLN A 139 8.45 -6.14 4.40
C GLN A 139 8.17 -5.34 3.12
N GLY A 140 7.80 -4.06 3.30
CA GLY A 140 7.58 -3.13 2.20
C GLY A 140 8.73 -3.12 1.20
N SER A 141 8.40 -2.93 -0.08
CA SER A 141 9.41 -2.90 -1.14
C SER A 141 10.21 -1.59 -1.09
N PRO A 142 11.55 -1.62 -1.01
CA PRO A 142 12.38 -0.41 -1.05
C PRO A 142 12.14 0.44 -2.31
N VAL A 143 11.74 -0.20 -3.41
CA VAL A 143 11.41 0.47 -4.66
C VAL A 143 10.08 1.23 -4.53
N VAL A 144 9.12 0.69 -3.76
CA VAL A 144 7.85 1.36 -3.45
C VAL A 144 8.10 2.54 -2.51
N ASP A 145 8.96 2.39 -1.52
CA ASP A 145 9.30 3.51 -0.63
C ASP A 145 10.06 4.62 -1.38
N ALA A 146 11.01 4.25 -2.24
CA ALA A 146 11.74 5.21 -3.07
C ALA A 146 10.83 5.95 -4.06
N SER A 147 9.86 5.28 -4.68
CA SER A 147 8.91 5.93 -5.61
C SER A 147 7.97 6.90 -4.88
N ARG A 148 7.55 6.57 -3.65
CA ARG A 148 6.79 7.46 -2.78
C ARG A 148 7.59 8.70 -2.42
N LEU A 149 8.84 8.53 -2.01
CA LEU A 149 9.73 9.65 -1.70
C LEU A 149 9.92 10.57 -2.91
N LEU A 150 10.16 9.98 -4.08
CA LEU A 150 10.33 10.71 -5.33
C LEU A 150 9.05 11.48 -5.70
N SER A 151 7.88 10.84 -5.59
CA SER A 151 6.59 11.46 -5.88
C SER A 151 6.29 12.62 -4.94
N LEU A 152 6.46 12.44 -3.63
CA LEU A 152 6.26 13.50 -2.63
C LEU A 152 7.23 14.65 -2.81
N GLY A 153 8.52 14.34 -3.04
CA GLY A 153 9.54 15.35 -3.34
C GLY A 153 9.21 16.16 -4.60
N GLY A 154 8.72 15.49 -5.64
CA GLY A 154 8.24 16.12 -6.87
C GLY A 154 7.05 17.06 -6.63
N GLN A 155 6.06 16.64 -5.85
CA GLN A 155 4.89 17.45 -5.49
C GLN A 155 5.29 18.71 -4.71
N LEU A 156 6.14 18.56 -3.69
CA LEU A 156 6.64 19.67 -2.88
C LEU A 156 7.42 20.68 -3.73
N LEU A 157 8.29 20.19 -4.61
CA LEU A 157 9.10 21.05 -5.46
C LEU A 157 8.25 21.78 -6.51
N PHE A 158 7.27 21.10 -7.10
CA PHE A 158 6.33 21.71 -8.05
C PHE A 158 5.46 22.79 -7.40
N ALA A 159 4.85 22.49 -6.26
CA ALA A 159 4.07 23.45 -5.48
C ALA A 159 4.94 24.65 -5.05
N GLY A 160 6.17 24.38 -4.60
CA GLY A 160 7.16 25.40 -4.23
C GLY A 160 7.49 26.36 -5.37
N VAL A 161 7.69 25.84 -6.59
CA VAL A 161 7.94 26.67 -7.79
C VAL A 161 6.73 27.56 -8.14
N ILE A 162 5.51 27.04 -8.06
CA ILE A 162 4.29 27.83 -8.30
C ILE A 162 4.14 28.94 -7.27
N MET A 163 4.31 28.62 -5.99
CA MET A 163 4.22 29.60 -4.90
C MET A 163 5.30 30.65 -5.02
N PHE A 164 6.55 30.26 -5.28
CA PHE A 164 7.69 31.18 -5.46
C PHE A 164 7.43 32.17 -6.61
N ARG A 165 6.89 31.69 -7.74
CA ARG A 165 6.50 32.53 -8.88
C ARG A 165 5.39 33.52 -8.54
N ARG A 166 4.45 33.15 -7.67
CA ARG A 166 3.36 34.03 -7.22
C ARG A 166 3.84 35.03 -6.16
N ALA A 167 4.81 34.64 -5.33
CA ALA A 167 5.40 35.45 -4.27
C ALA A 167 6.27 36.59 -4.79
N ILE A 168 7.04 36.30 -5.85
CA ILE A 168 8.03 37.20 -6.41
C ILE A 168 7.51 37.64 -7.77
N ARG A 169 7.22 38.94 -7.90
CA ARG A 169 7.09 39.55 -9.23
C ARG A 169 8.47 39.48 -9.89
N LEU A 170 8.61 38.57 -10.84
CA LEU A 170 9.81 38.41 -11.64
C LEU A 170 9.79 39.46 -12.74
N ASP A 171 9.93 40.71 -12.33
CA ASP A 171 10.14 41.80 -13.27
C ASP A 171 11.66 41.88 -13.58
N ASP A 172 11.95 41.77 -14.88
CA ASP A 172 13.15 42.22 -15.62
C ASP A 172 14.32 41.28 -16.00
N GLU A 173 14.62 40.15 -15.34
CA GLU A 173 15.82 39.35 -15.72
C GLU A 173 15.52 38.06 -16.55
N PRO A 174 15.67 38.08 -17.90
CA PRO A 174 15.25 36.99 -18.79
C PRO A 174 16.02 35.68 -18.59
N ARG A 175 17.30 35.75 -18.18
CA ARG A 175 18.13 34.57 -17.89
C ARG A 175 17.62 33.80 -16.68
N PHE A 176 17.24 34.53 -15.62
CA PHE A 176 16.67 33.94 -14.42
C PHE A 176 15.29 33.34 -14.70
N ARG A 177 14.43 34.05 -15.45
CA ARG A 177 13.12 33.55 -15.89
C ARG A 177 13.23 32.24 -16.68
N ARG A 178 14.20 32.14 -17.60
CA ARG A 178 14.43 30.92 -18.39
C ARG A 178 14.87 29.74 -17.53
N ARG A 179 15.80 29.95 -16.59
CA ARG A 179 16.24 28.91 -15.64
C ARG A 179 15.11 28.43 -14.74
N LEU A 180 14.27 29.34 -14.24
CA LEU A 180 13.13 29.01 -13.40
C LEU A 180 12.07 28.19 -14.16
N LEU A 181 11.75 28.57 -15.40
CA LEU A 181 10.83 27.81 -16.24
C LEU A 181 11.37 26.41 -16.57
N TRP A 182 12.68 26.30 -16.85
CA TRP A 182 13.31 25.00 -17.04
C TRP A 182 13.23 24.14 -15.78
N ALA A 183 13.54 24.70 -14.60
CA ALA A 183 13.40 24.00 -13.32
C ALA A 183 11.95 23.56 -13.06
N ALA A 184 10.95 24.40 -13.39
CA ALA A 184 9.54 24.05 -13.31
C ALA A 184 9.18 22.85 -14.23
N GLN A 185 9.76 22.82 -15.43
CA GLN A 185 9.53 21.71 -16.37
C GLN A 185 10.19 20.41 -15.90
N VAL A 186 11.40 20.49 -15.33
CA VAL A 186 12.07 19.33 -14.71
C VAL A 186 11.26 18.82 -13.52
N ALA A 187 10.77 19.72 -12.64
CA ALA A 187 9.91 19.37 -11.51
C ALA A 187 8.62 18.68 -11.97
N ARG A 188 7.97 19.22 -13.01
CA ARG A 188 6.76 18.63 -13.60
C ARG A 188 7.04 17.27 -14.22
N ALA A 189 8.17 17.10 -14.90
CA ALA A 189 8.55 15.81 -15.48
C ALA A 189 8.82 14.77 -14.37
N ALA A 190 9.55 15.14 -13.31
CA ALA A 190 9.79 14.27 -12.17
C ALA A 190 8.48 13.87 -11.47
N LEU A 191 7.53 14.80 -11.31
CA LEU A 191 6.20 14.51 -10.80
C LEU A 191 5.48 13.48 -11.67
N VAL A 192 5.35 13.73 -12.97
CA VAL A 192 4.64 12.80 -13.89
C VAL A 192 5.29 11.42 -13.89
N LEU A 193 6.62 11.34 -13.91
CA LEU A 193 7.35 10.07 -13.83
C LEU A 193 7.11 9.35 -12.51
N GLY A 194 7.09 10.07 -11.38
CA GLY A 194 6.75 9.53 -10.07
C GLY A 194 5.34 8.95 -10.03
N LEU A 195 4.35 9.69 -10.55
CA LEU A 195 2.96 9.23 -10.62
C LEU A 195 2.82 7.97 -11.49
N ILE A 196 3.48 7.92 -12.66
CA ILE A 196 3.49 6.72 -13.53
C ILE A 196 4.15 5.53 -12.81
N ALA A 197 5.27 5.75 -12.12
CA ALA A 197 5.96 4.70 -11.39
C ALA A 197 5.11 4.14 -10.24
N ALA A 198 4.43 5.01 -9.50
CA ALA A 198 3.52 4.62 -8.42
C ALA A 198 2.33 3.82 -8.95
N LEU A 199 1.69 4.27 -10.04
CA LEU A 199 0.61 3.54 -10.69
C LEU A 199 1.06 2.17 -11.20
N TYR A 200 2.23 2.10 -11.82
CA TYR A 200 2.83 0.85 -12.27
C TYR A 200 3.12 -0.12 -11.11
N GLN A 201 3.63 0.40 -9.99
CA GLN A 201 3.85 -0.41 -8.79
C GLN A 201 2.55 -0.91 -8.19
N GLN A 202 1.49 -0.09 -8.20
CA GLN A 202 0.18 -0.50 -7.72
C GLN A 202 -0.42 -1.60 -8.61
N MET A 203 -0.32 -1.48 -9.94
CA MET A 203 -0.69 -2.55 -10.88
C MET A 203 0.05 -3.86 -10.59
N ARG A 204 1.36 -3.78 -10.30
CA ARG A 204 2.18 -4.96 -9.95
C ARG A 204 1.82 -5.55 -8.59
N ALA A 205 1.50 -4.72 -7.60
CA ALA A 205 1.11 -5.18 -6.27
C ALA A 205 -0.27 -5.85 -6.27
N LEU A 206 -1.16 -5.40 -7.14
CA LEU A 206 -2.50 -5.93 -7.33
C LEU A 206 -2.58 -7.11 -8.31
N ASP A 207 -1.49 -7.38 -9.04
CA ASP A 207 -1.47 -8.26 -10.21
C ASP A 207 -2.63 -7.97 -11.19
N ALA A 208 -2.88 -6.68 -11.44
CA ALA A 208 -4.08 -6.20 -12.12
C ALA A 208 -3.78 -5.26 -13.28
N PRO A 209 -4.62 -5.26 -14.35
CA PRO A 209 -4.46 -4.32 -15.44
C PRO A 209 -4.78 -2.88 -15.00
N LEU A 210 -4.32 -1.91 -15.81
CA LEU A 210 -4.47 -0.48 -15.54
C LEU A 210 -5.93 -0.08 -15.24
N LEU A 211 -6.88 -0.54 -16.05
CA LEU A 211 -8.30 -0.21 -15.90
C LEU A 211 -8.88 -0.72 -14.57
N ALA A 212 -8.49 -1.92 -14.14
CA ALA A 212 -8.91 -2.47 -12.85
C ALA A 212 -8.31 -1.69 -11.69
N THR A 213 -7.04 -1.27 -11.83
CA THR A 213 -6.34 -0.44 -10.83
C THR A 213 -6.97 0.95 -10.71
N LEU A 214 -7.32 1.59 -11.84
CA LEU A 214 -8.00 2.88 -11.87
C LEU A 214 -9.46 2.81 -11.36
N GLY A 215 -10.09 1.63 -11.40
CA GLY A 215 -11.41 1.39 -10.83
C GLY A 215 -11.42 1.31 -9.30
N THR A 216 -10.26 1.24 -8.64
CA THR A 216 -10.17 1.31 -7.17
C THR A 216 -10.46 2.72 -6.68
N GLN A 217 -10.84 2.89 -5.41
CA GLN A 217 -10.99 4.24 -4.82
C GLN A 217 -9.70 5.08 -4.91
N TRP A 218 -8.55 4.41 -4.87
CA TRP A 218 -7.24 5.03 -5.07
C TRP A 218 -7.01 5.39 -6.53
N GLY A 219 -7.47 4.55 -7.44
CA GLY A 219 -7.61 4.83 -8.87
C GLY A 219 -8.31 6.16 -9.16
N ALA A 220 -9.39 6.45 -8.43
CA ALA A 220 -10.11 7.73 -8.55
C ALA A 220 -9.28 8.93 -8.04
N VAL A 221 -8.45 8.76 -7.00
CA VAL A 221 -7.51 9.79 -6.54
C VAL A 221 -6.46 10.12 -7.60
N TRP A 222 -6.06 9.15 -8.43
CA TRP A 222 -5.15 9.39 -9.57
C TRP A 222 -5.81 10.18 -10.72
N LEU A 223 -7.15 10.16 -10.81
CA LEU A 223 -7.92 10.81 -11.87
C LEU A 223 -8.48 12.18 -11.49
N ALA A 224 -8.51 12.52 -10.19
CA ALA A 224 -9.00 13.78 -9.64
C ALA A 224 -7.89 14.85 -9.58
#